data_AF-A0A962YMJ4-F1
#
_entry.id   AF-A0A962YMJ4-F1
#
_cell.length_a   1.000
_cell.length_b   1.000
_cell.length_c   1.000
_cell.angle_alpha   90.00
_cell.angle_beta   90.00
_cell.angle_gamma   90.00
#
_symmetry.space_group_name_H-M   'P 1'
#
loop_
_entity.id
_entity.type
_entity.pdbx_description
1 polymer ?
#
loop_
_entity_poly.entity_id
_entity_poly.type
_entity_poly.pdbx_seq_one_letter_code
_entity_poly.pdbx_strand_id
1 'polypeptide(L)' 'MSKITKSIYRVLFVNQGKLYELYARNIHQADLHGFIEVEELIFGERSSVLVNP' A
#
# COMPACT_ATOMS: atom_id res chain seq x y z
N MET A 1 13.75 18.88 18.18
CA MET A 1 12.99 17.63 18.08
C MET A 1 13.28 17.01 16.72
N SER A 2 13.84 15.80 16.65
CA SER A 2 14.00 15.11 15.37
C SER A 2 12.61 14.78 14.82
N LYS A 3 12.36 15.11 13.56
CA LYS A 3 11.09 14.79 12.89
C LYS A 3 11.05 13.27 12.72
N ILE A 4 10.22 12.56 13.51
CA ILE A 4 10.01 11.13 13.31
C ILE A 4 9.48 10.96 11.88
N THR A 5 10.30 10.40 11.01
CA THR A 5 9.92 10.17 9.63
C THR A 5 9.13 8.86 9.62
N LYS A 6 7.79 8.93 9.54
CA LYS A 6 6.96 7.73 9.40
C LYS A 6 7.41 6.98 8.14
N SER A 7 7.83 5.73 8.30
CA SER A 7 8.17 4.85 7.19
C SER A 7 7.00 4.75 6.21
N ILE A 8 7.33 4.66 4.92
CA ILE A 8 6.37 4.34 3.87
C ILE A 8 6.78 2.97 3.32
N TYR A 9 5.85 2.04 3.37
CA TYR A 9 6.02 0.70 2.85
C TYR A 9 5.41 0.61 1.45
N ARG A 10 6.10 -0.09 0.55
CA ARG A 10 5.56 -0.48 -0.75
C ARG A 10 5.10 -1.93 -0.66
N VAL A 11 3.80 -2.17 -0.88
CA VAL A 11 3.19 -3.50 -0.86
C VAL A 11 2.90 -3.93 -2.28
N LEU A 12 3.47 -5.07 -2.69
CA LEU A 12 3.24 -5.69 -3.99
C LEU A 12 2.50 -7.00 -3.77
N PHE A 13 1.36 -7.18 -4.43
CA PHE A 13 0.56 -8.41 -4.31
C PHE A 13 -0.13 -8.75 -5.63
N VAL A 14 -0.43 -10.04 -5.82
CA VAL A 14 -1.16 -10.52 -7.00
C VAL A 14 -2.63 -10.72 -6.64
N ASN A 15 -3.53 -10.20 -7.47
CA ASN A 15 -4.96 -10.44 -7.38
C ASN A 15 -5.49 -10.75 -8.79
N GLN A 16 -6.12 -11.92 -8.96
CA GLN A 16 -6.68 -12.38 -10.24
C GLN A 16 -5.69 -12.28 -11.41
N GLY A 17 -4.45 -12.70 -11.18
CA GLY A 17 -3.39 -12.70 -12.19
C GLY A 17 -2.81 -11.32 -12.52
N LYS A 18 -3.24 -10.25 -11.85
CA LYS A 18 -2.70 -8.90 -11.99
C LYS A 18 -1.84 -8.54 -10.78
N LEU A 19 -0.68 -7.94 -11.03
CA LEU A 19 0.19 -7.39 -9.99
C LEU A 19 -0.32 -6.00 -9.60
N TYR A 20 -0.54 -5.79 -8.31
CA TYR A 20 -0.95 -4.52 -7.73
C TYR A 20 0.16 -3.96 -6.85
N GLU A 21 0.25 -2.64 -6.82
CA GLU A 21 1.18 -1.89 -5.98
C GLU A 21 0.38 -0.92 -5.10
N LEU A 22 0.70 -0.91 -3.80
CA LEU A 22 0.14 0.00 -2.79
C LEU A 22 1.29 0.67 -2.04
N TYR A 23 1.02 1.87 -1.51
CA TYR A 23 1.85 2.49 -0.50
C TYR A 23 1.07 2.65 0.80
N ALA A 24 1.68 2.35 1.93
CA ALA A 24 1.04 2.37 3.24
C ALA A 24 2.00 2.88 4.31
N ARG A 25 1.48 3.37 5.44
CA ARG A 25 2.31 3.81 6.58
C ARG A 25 2.32 2.83 7.75
N ASN A 26 1.35 1.93 7.82
CA ASN A 26 1.29 0.93 8.89
C ASN A 26 1.05 -0.47 8.31
N ILE A 27 1.88 -1.42 8.74
CA ILE A 27 1.79 -2.84 8.37
C ILE A 27 2.04 -3.65 9.63
N HIS A 28 1.14 -4.57 9.97
CA HIS A 28 1.29 -5.44 11.13
C HIS A 28 0.56 -6.78 10.93
N GLN A 29 0.86 -7.75 11.79
CA GLN A 29 0.19 -9.04 11.79
C GLN A 29 -1.25 -8.88 12.30
N ALA A 30 -2.21 -9.44 11.59
CA ALA A 30 -3.61 -9.44 11.99
C ALA A 30 -3.86 -10.36 13.19
N ASP A 31 -5.00 -10.17 13.87
CA ASP A 31 -5.49 -11.11 14.89
C ASP A 31 -5.75 -12.51 14.29
N LEU A 32 -6.09 -12.57 13.00
CA LEU A 32 -6.23 -13.81 12.27
C LEU A 32 -4.86 -14.32 11.79
N HIS A 33 -4.46 -15.48 12.31
CA HIS A 33 -3.19 -16.09 11.97
C HIS A 33 -3.04 -16.31 10.46
N GLY A 34 -1.89 -15.90 9.92
CA GLY A 34 -1.57 -15.99 8.50
C GLY A 34 -1.96 -14.77 7.66
N PHE A 35 -2.54 -13.73 8.28
CA PHE A 35 -2.91 -12.49 7.60
C PHE A 35 -2.07 -11.30 8.09
N ILE A 36 -1.90 -10.34 7.18
CA ILE A 36 -1.23 -9.06 7.42
C ILE A 36 -2.25 -7.95 7.17
N GLU A 37 -2.34 -7.02 8.10
CA GLU A 37 -3.14 -5.80 7.96
C GLU A 37 -2.26 -4.68 7.40
N VAL A 38 -2.79 -3.99 6.38
CA VAL A 38 -2.15 -2.86 5.71
C VAL A 38 -3.05 -1.66 5.87
N GLU A 39 -2.60 -0.67 6.62
CA GLU A 39 -3.39 0.49 7.04
C GLU A 39 -2.70 1.81 6.68
N GLU A 40 -3.43 2.93 6.85
CA GLU A 40 -2.97 4.26 6.45
C GLU A 40 -2.50 4.27 4.98
N LEU A 41 -3.33 3.72 4.08
CA LEU A 41 -3.06 3.67 2.65
C LEU A 41 -2.84 5.09 2.10
N ILE A 42 -1.77 5.23 1.33
CA ILE A 42 -1.40 6.47 0.65
C ILE A 42 -1.91 6.37 -0.78
N PHE A 43 -3.00 7.08 -1.05
CA PHE A 43 -3.50 7.27 -2.41
C PHE A 43 -2.84 8.55 -2.97
N GLY A 44 -2.10 8.40 -4.07
CA GLY A 44 -1.70 9.57 -4.86
C GLY A 44 -2.93 10.25 -5.46
N GLU A 45 -2.84 11.54 -5.77
CA GLU A 45 -3.84 12.18 -6.60
C GLU A 45 -3.91 11.44 -7.94
N ARG A 46 -5.01 10.69 -8.11
CA ARG A 46 -5.51 10.08 -9.34
C ARG A 46 -4.39 9.58 -10.26
N SER A 47 -4.13 8.28 -10.25
CA SER A 47 -3.52 7.61 -11.40
C SER A 47 -4.36 7.99 -12.64
N SER A 48 -3.93 9.03 -13.37
CA SER A 48 -4.48 9.35 -14.66
C SER A 48 -4.07 8.18 -15.53
N VAL A 49 -4.99 7.23 -15.70
CA VAL A 49 -4.89 6.29 -16.79
C VAL A 49 -4.92 7.15 -18.04
N LEU A 50 -3.74 7.40 -18.62
CA LEU A 50 -3.61 7.91 -19.98
C LEU A 50 -4.10 6.78 -20.88
N VAL A 51 -5.40 6.79 -21.17
CA VAL A 51 -5.96 5.98 -22.26
C VAL A 51 -5.60 6.72 -23.54
N ASN A 52 -4.68 6.17 -24.33
CA ASN A 52 -4.53 6.62 -25.71
C ASN A 52 -5.83 6.28 -26.47
N PRO A 53 -6.49 7.26 -27.12
CA PRO A 53 -7.65 7.01 -27.98
C PRO A 53 -7.29 6.19 -29.24
#